data_AF-A0A9J6PEG3-F1
#
_entry.id   AF-A0A9J6PEG3-F1
#
_cell.length_a   1.000
_cell.length_b   1.000
_cell.length_c   1.000
_cell.angle_alpha   90.00
_cell.angle_beta   90.00
_cell.angle_gamma   90.00
#
_symmetry.space_group_name_H-M   'P 1'
#
loop_
_entity.id
_entity.type
_entity.pdbx_description
1 polymer ?
#
loop_
_entity_poly.entity_id
_entity_poly.type
_entity_poly.pdbx_seq_one_letter_code
_entity_poly.pdbx_strand_id
1 'polypeptide(L)'
;MDPTMFSQYLYKMALVTALYAAPPLLIATGVGFIIALFQALTQIQDQMLPQAVKLLAVGLSLLYLGAQLSRPLVDLTVEVFRDFPYLVQ
;
A
#
# COMPACT_ATOMS: atom_id res chain seq x y z
N MET A 1 -11.73 -19.69 24.28
CA MET A 1 -11.09 -19.30 23.00
C MET A 1 -10.56 -20.54 22.32
N ASP A 2 -11.30 -21.11 21.39
CA ASP A 2 -10.78 -22.19 20.55
C ASP A 2 -9.68 -21.62 19.63
N PRO A 3 -8.45 -22.16 19.65
CA PRO A 3 -7.31 -21.61 18.91
C PRO A 3 -7.52 -21.58 17.38
N THR A 4 -8.49 -22.34 16.89
CA THR A 4 -8.88 -22.39 15.47
C THR A 4 -9.69 -21.17 15.02
N MET A 5 -10.52 -20.57 15.90
CA MET A 5 -11.34 -19.40 15.57
C MET A 5 -10.48 -18.15 15.39
N PHE A 6 -9.47 -17.98 16.24
CA PHE A 6 -8.51 -16.88 16.14
C PHE A 6 -7.70 -16.95 14.83
N SER A 7 -7.23 -18.15 14.46
CA SER A 7 -6.51 -18.38 13.20
C SER A 7 -7.38 -18.03 11.97
N GLN A 8 -8.67 -18.40 11.98
CA GLN A 8 -9.57 -18.07 10.87
C GLN A 8 -9.81 -16.55 10.73
N TYR A 9 -9.97 -15.83 11.84
CA TYR A 9 -10.10 -14.37 11.82
C TYR A 9 -8.84 -13.70 11.27
N LEU A 10 -7.65 -14.11 11.71
CA LEU A 10 -6.39 -13.60 11.17
C LEU A 10 -6.26 -13.86 9.66
N TYR A 11 -6.63 -15.06 9.21
CA TYR A 11 -6.55 -15.42 7.80
C TYR A 11 -7.51 -14.59 6.94
N LYS A 12 -8.73 -14.37 7.43
CA LYS A 12 -9.74 -13.54 6.76
C LYS A 12 -9.30 -12.08 6.67
N MET A 13 -8.81 -11.51 7.78
CA MET A 13 -8.28 -10.14 7.82
C MET A 13 -7.09 -9.96 6.88
N ALA A 14 -6.16 -10.91 6.85
CA ALA A 14 -5.00 -10.87 5.96
C ALA A 14 -5.42 -10.91 4.48
N LEU A 15 -6.37 -11.78 4.12
CA LEU A 15 -6.86 -11.88 2.73
C LEU A 15 -7.65 -10.65 2.29
N VAL A 16 -8.54 -10.13 3.14
CA VAL A 16 -9.28 -8.90 2.86
C VAL A 16 -8.31 -7.75 2.65
N THR A 17 -7.36 -7.57 3.58
CA THR A 17 -6.34 -6.53 3.45
C THR A 17 -5.52 -6.68 2.18
N ALA A 18 -5.08 -7.89 1.84
CA ALA A 18 -4.31 -8.15 0.62
C ALA A 18 -5.10 -7.84 -0.65
N LEU A 19 -6.39 -8.20 -0.69
CA LEU A 19 -7.25 -7.97 -1.85
C LEU A 19 -7.57 -6.48 -2.03
N TYR A 20 -7.85 -5.75 -0.95
CA TYR A 20 -8.11 -4.31 -0.99
C TYR A 20 -6.82 -3.49 -1.21
N ALA A 21 -5.66 -4.01 -0.81
CA ALA A 21 -4.35 -3.40 -1.09
C ALA A 21 -3.86 -3.64 -2.53
N ALA A 22 -4.39 -4.64 -3.24
CA ALA A 22 -3.94 -4.99 -4.58
C ALA A 22 -4.12 -3.86 -5.64
N PRO A 23 -5.27 -3.18 -5.76
CA PRO A 23 -5.43 -2.06 -6.70
C PRO A 23 -4.42 -0.91 -6.50
N PRO A 24 -4.21 -0.36 -5.29
CA PRO A 24 -3.20 0.66 -5.08
C PRO A 24 -1.77 0.15 -5.30
N LEU A 25 -1.46 -1.10 -4.95
CA LEU A 25 -0.14 -1.70 -5.24
C LEU A 25 0.16 -1.79 -6.74
N LEU A 26 -0.82 -2.19 -7.55
CA LEU A 26 -0.67 -2.25 -9.01
C LEU A 26 -0.38 -0.86 -9.60
N ILE A 27 -1.11 0.16 -9.13
CA ILE A 27 -0.90 1.55 -9.55
C ILE A 27 0.49 2.04 -9.11
N ALA A 28 0.91 1.75 -7.87
CA ALA A 28 2.22 2.12 -7.35
C ALA A 28 3.35 1.52 -8.20
N THR A 29 3.21 0.24 -8.51
CA THR A 29 4.19 -0.55 -9.26
C THR A 29 4.27 -0.06 -10.71
N GLY A 30 3.13 0.21 -11.35
CA GLY A 30 3.09 0.74 -12.72
C GLY A 30 3.73 2.13 -12.84
N VAL A 31 3.40 3.05 -11.94
CA VAL A 31 3.99 4.41 -11.94
C VAL A 31 5.49 4.35 -11.64
N GLY A 32 5.89 3.56 -10.63
CA GLY A 32 7.31 3.37 -10.29
C GLY A 32 8.12 2.77 -11.43
N PHE A 33 7.55 1.81 -12.17
CA PHE A 33 8.18 1.20 -13.34
C PHE A 33 8.39 2.18 -14.49
N ILE A 34 7.37 3.01 -14.81
CA ILE A 34 7.48 4.01 -15.88
C ILE A 34 8.61 5.01 -15.59
N ILE A 35 8.71 5.49 -14.35
CA ILE A 35 9.75 6.44 -13.94
C ILE A 35 11.14 5.80 -14.07
N ALA A 36 11.30 4.56 -13.60
CA ALA A 36 12.56 3.82 -13.70
C ALA A 36 12.97 3.58 -15.16
N LEU A 37 12.01 3.31 -16.05
CA LEU A 37 12.25 3.13 -17.48
C LEU A 37 12.74 4.42 -18.13
N PHE A 38 12.11 5.57 -17.84
CA PHE A 38 12.58 6.86 -18.33
C PHE A 38 14.01 7.17 -17.87
N GLN A 39 14.32 6.86 -16.61
CA GLN A 39 15.65 7.04 -16.06
C GLN A 39 16.72 6.20 -16.78
N ALA A 40 16.37 4.96 -17.17
CA ALA A 40 17.25 4.07 -17.91
C ALA A 40 17.44 4.49 -19.39
N LEU A 41 16.37 4.96 -20.04
CA LEU A 41 16.39 5.31 -21.47
C LEU A 41 17.20 6.58 -21.78
N THR A 42 17.18 7.58 -20.90
CA THR A 42 17.84 8.87 -21.19
C THR A 42 19.33 8.92 -20.83
N GLN A 43 19.89 7.85 -20.22
CA GLN A 43 21.31 7.75 -19.84
C GLN A 43 21.93 9.01 -19.21
N ILE A 44 21.18 9.74 -18.38
CA ILE A 44 21.67 10.96 -17.72
C ILE A 44 22.65 10.56 -16.61
N GLN A 45 23.94 10.86 -16.79
CA GLN A 45 25.02 10.57 -15.82
C GLN A 45 25.23 11.66 -14.75
N ASP A 46 24.64 12.85 -14.95
CA ASP A 46 24.64 13.90 -13.93
C ASP A 46 23.63 13.52 -12.84
N GLN A 47 24.06 13.32 -11.59
CA GLN A 47 23.19 12.83 -10.52
C GLN A 47 22.19 13.88 -10.01
N MET A 48 22.45 15.18 -10.17
CA MET A 48 21.62 16.20 -9.51
C MET A 48 20.24 16.34 -10.17
N LEU A 49 20.18 16.31 -11.50
CA LEU A 49 18.94 16.51 -12.25
C LEU A 49 17.99 15.29 -12.16
N PRO A 50 18.44 14.02 -12.34
CA PRO A 50 17.64 12.82 -12.12
C PRO A 50 17.20 12.66 -10.67
N GLN A 51 18.00 13.08 -9.69
CA GLN A 51 17.65 12.98 -8.28
C GLN A 51 16.53 13.96 -7.91
N ALA A 52 16.54 15.19 -8.44
CA ALA A 52 15.45 16.14 -8.31
C ALA A 52 14.16 15.64 -8.99
N VAL A 53 14.27 15.12 -10.23
CA VAL A 53 13.13 14.54 -10.96
C VAL A 53 12.57 13.31 -10.23
N LYS A 54 13.43 12.45 -9.67
CA LYS A 54 13.01 11.29 -8.88
C LYS A 54 12.29 11.70 -7.60
N LEU A 55 12.74 12.75 -6.91
CA LEU A 55 12.06 13.29 -5.72
C LEU A 55 10.67 13.83 -6.06
N LEU A 56 10.52 14.59 -7.15
CA LEU A 56 9.22 15.05 -7.62
C LEU A 56 8.31 13.90 -8.02
N ALA A 57 8.85 12.89 -8.73
CA ALA A 57 8.08 11.74 -9.17
C ALA A 57 7.59 10.88 -7.98
N VAL A 58 8.43 10.68 -6.96
CA VAL A 58 8.05 10.01 -5.71
C VAL A 58 7.09 10.86 -4.89
N GLY A 59 7.27 12.18 -4.84
CA GLY A 59 6.35 13.10 -4.16
C GLY A 59 4.95 13.08 -4.78
N LEU A 60 4.87 13.14 -6.12
CA LEU A 60 3.60 13.05 -6.85
C LEU A 60 2.95 11.68 -6.72
N SER A 61 3.74 10.60 -6.74
CA SER A 61 3.20 9.26 -6.51
C SER A 61 2.67 9.12 -5.09
N LEU A 62 3.37 9.62 -4.06
CA LEU A 62 2.87 9.63 -2.68
C LEU A 62 1.62 10.49 -2.50
N LEU A 63 1.50 11.63 -3.19
CA LEU A 63 0.27 12.43 -3.15
C LEU A 63 -0.91 11.70 -3.79
N TYR A 64 -0.68 11.01 -4.90
CA TYR A 64 -1.72 10.25 -5.60
C TYR A 64 -2.12 8.98 -4.85
N LEU A 65 -1.13 8.25 -4.32
CA LEU A 65 -1.33 6.98 -3.64
C LEU A 65 -1.62 7.10 -2.14
N GLY A 66 -1.24 8.21 -1.50
CA GLY A 66 -1.38 8.38 -0.05
C GLY A 66 -2.83 8.19 0.43
N ALA A 67 -3.79 8.76 -0.30
CA ALA A 67 -5.20 8.56 -0.02
C ALA A 67 -5.63 7.10 -0.15
N GLN A 68 -5.14 6.37 -1.15
CA GLN A 68 -5.53 4.97 -1.38
C GLN A 68 -4.84 3.98 -0.43
N LEU A 69 -3.61 4.26 -0.01
CA LEU A 69 -2.89 3.45 0.97
C LEU A 69 -3.47 3.60 2.39
N SER A 70 -4.10 4.74 2.70
CA SER A 70 -4.69 4.99 4.01
C SER A 70 -6.02 4.27 4.27
N ARG A 71 -6.83 4.03 3.22
CA ARG A 71 -8.15 3.41 3.33
C ARG A 71 -8.16 2.02 3.98
N PRO A 72 -7.34 1.04 3.52
CA PRO A 72 -7.36 -0.29 4.13
C PRO A 72 -6.91 -0.30 5.58
N LEU A 73 -6.04 0.63 6.01
CA LEU A 73 -5.63 0.78 7.41
C LEU A 73 -6.80 1.26 8.30
N VAL A 74 -7.60 2.20 7.79
CA VAL A 74 -8.79 2.69 8.50
C VAL A 74 -9.87 1.61 8.58
N ASP A 75 -10.15 0.92 7.48
CA ASP A 75 -11.16 -0.13 7.44
C ASP A 75 -10.84 -1.30 8.38
N LEU A 76 -9.57 -1.74 8.39
CA LEU A 76 -9.07 -2.72 9.37
C LEU A 76 -9.27 -2.26 10.81
N THR A 77 -8.95 -0.99 11.10
CA THR A 77 -9.08 -0.44 12.45
C THR A 77 -10.55 -0.48 12.89
N VAL A 78 -11.48 -0.09 12.00
CA VAL A 78 -12.92 -0.12 12.30
C VAL A 78 -13.44 -1.56 12.48
N GLU A 79 -12.98 -2.52 11.67
CA GLU A 79 -13.37 -3.92 11.78
C GLU A 79 -12.89 -4.55 13.09
N VAL A 80 -11.62 -4.34 13.46
CA VAL A 80 -11.06 -4.83 14.73
C VAL A 80 -11.81 -4.26 15.93
N PHE A 81 -12.10 -2.95 15.94
CA PHE A 81 -12.84 -2.32 17.04
C PHE A 81 -14.30 -2.76 17.11
N ARG A 82 -14.93 -3.10 15.97
CA ARG A 82 -16.29 -3.62 15.91
C ARG A 82 -16.38 -5.05 16.43
N ASP A 83 -15.37 -5.87 16.15
CA ASP A 83 -15.34 -7.28 16.57
C ASP A 83 -14.78 -7.46 17.99
N PHE A 84 -14.09 -6.45 18.52
CA PHE A 84 -13.55 -6.44 19.89
C PHE A 84 -14.56 -6.83 20.99
N PRO A 85 -15.81 -6.32 21.02
CA PRO A 85 -16.79 -6.70 22.03
C PRO A 85 -17.19 -8.18 21.97
N TYR A 86 -17.13 -8.81 20.79
CA TYR A 86 -17.46 -10.23 20.59
C TYR A 86 -16.29 -11.16 20.96
N LEU A 87 -15.05 -10.64 21.00
CA LEU A 87 -13.85 -11.38 21.38
C LEU A 87 -13.62 -11.40 22.91
N VAL A 88 -14.27 -10.48 23.63
CA VAL A 88 -14.15 -10.32 25.09
C VAL A 88 -15.23 -11.10 25.86
N GLN A 89 -16.27 -11.58 25.18
CA GLN A 89 -17.26 -12.52 25.73
C GLN A 89 -16.80 -13.97 25.53
#